data_AF-P14026-F1
#
_entry.id   AF-P14026-F1
#
_cell.length_a   1.000
_cell.length_b   1.000
_cell.length_c   1.000
_cell.angle_alpha   90.00
_cell.angle_beta   90.00
_cell.angle_gamma   90.00
#
_symmetry.space_group_name_H-M   'P 1'
#
loop_
_entity.id
_entity.type
_entity.pdbx_description
1 polymer ?
#
loop_
_entity_poly.entity_id
_entity_poly.type
_entity_poly.pdbx_seq_one_letter_code
_entity_poly.pdbx_strand_id
1 'polypeptide(L)'
;MRIKLNTEDIMRISLFEKMTGANVIDSTSDDEKIVFVVKEGDIGAAIGKGGENVKNATDKFGKKIDLIEYSEDLKQFIKNIFAPIELEDVWVKKFGNDLVVYVRVHPRLRRAIIGDKGKNIDRAVDIAGRLAGVKNIKVVAGLRKDADNRPKKDEIPEKAAESSENVQAEENQ
;
A
#
# COMPACT_ATOMS: atom_id res chain seq x y z
N MET A 1 0.90 13.60 -13.54
CA MET A 1 -0.48 13.31 -13.12
C MET A 1 -0.77 14.20 -11.91
N ARG A 2 -1.61 15.24 -12.07
CA ARG A 2 -2.04 16.08 -10.94
C ARG A 2 -3.02 15.22 -10.13
N ILE A 3 -2.64 14.82 -8.92
CA ILE A 3 -3.55 14.15 -7.99
C ILE A 3 -4.59 15.18 -7.59
N LYS A 4 -5.67 15.26 -8.38
CA LYS A 4 -6.93 15.81 -7.88
C LYS A 4 -7.43 14.74 -6.94
N LEU A 5 -7.26 14.94 -5.63
CA LEU A 5 -8.09 14.23 -4.66
C LEU A 5 -9.53 14.49 -5.10
N ASN A 6 -10.14 13.47 -5.69
CA ASN A 6 -11.47 13.59 -6.25
C ASN A 6 -12.40 13.93 -5.06
N THR A 7 -13.27 14.93 -5.22
CA THR A 7 -14.19 15.34 -4.14
C THR A 7 -14.98 14.14 -3.63
N GLU A 8 -15.24 13.17 -4.51
CA GLU A 8 -15.86 11.89 -4.19
C GLU A 8 -15.06 11.05 -3.17
N ASP A 9 -13.72 10.98 -3.30
CA ASP A 9 -12.88 10.22 -2.37
C ASP A 9 -12.84 10.89 -1.00
N ILE A 10 -12.76 12.22 -0.94
CA ILE A 10 -12.83 12.98 0.32
C ILE A 10 -14.18 12.75 1.01
N MET A 11 -15.28 12.79 0.25
CA MET A 11 -16.62 12.52 0.78
C MET A 11 -16.77 11.09 1.29
N ARG A 12 -16.22 10.10 0.56
CA ARG A 12 -16.21 8.69 0.98
C ARG A 12 -15.41 8.47 2.24
N ILE A 13 -14.22 9.07 2.33
CA ILE A 13 -13.38 9.04 3.52
C ILE A 13 -14.17 9.56 4.71
N SER A 14 -14.67 10.81 4.63
CA SER A 14 -15.39 11.42 5.75
C SER A 14 -16.63 10.62 6.17
N LEU A 15 -17.37 10.06 5.21
CA LEU A 15 -18.53 9.22 5.51
C LEU A 15 -18.12 7.89 6.16
N PHE A 16 -17.08 7.23 5.65
CA PHE A 16 -16.58 5.96 6.20
C PHE A 16 -16.04 6.15 7.62
N GLU A 17 -15.28 7.20 7.88
CA GLU A 17 -14.78 7.54 9.22
C GLU A 17 -15.95 7.81 10.18
N LYS A 18 -16.95 8.58 9.76
CA LYS A 18 -18.15 8.85 10.57
C LYS A 18 -18.96 7.59 10.88
N MET A 19 -19.01 6.64 9.95
CA MET A 19 -19.76 5.38 10.11
C MET A 19 -19.02 4.38 11.01
N THR A 20 -17.70 4.34 10.95
CA THR A 20 -16.91 3.25 11.54
C THR A 20 -16.08 3.65 12.75
N GLY A 21 -15.76 4.95 12.91
CA GLY A 21 -14.83 5.45 13.91
C GLY A 21 -13.35 5.17 13.61
N ALA A 22 -13.04 4.51 12.50
CA ALA A 22 -11.67 4.28 12.04
C ALA A 22 -11.10 5.53 11.36
N ASN A 23 -9.79 5.78 11.51
CA ASN A 23 -9.09 6.85 10.81
C ASN A 23 -8.60 6.34 9.45
N VAL A 24 -9.01 7.00 8.37
CA VAL A 24 -8.65 6.64 7.00
C VAL A 24 -7.51 7.53 6.53
N ILE A 25 -6.42 6.90 6.08
CA ILE A 25 -5.23 7.56 5.55
C ILE A 25 -5.40 7.86 4.05
N ASP A 26 -6.00 6.90 3.32
CA ASP A 26 -6.12 6.99 1.87
C ASP A 26 -7.33 6.20 1.36
N SER A 27 -7.80 6.56 0.17
CA SER A 27 -8.80 5.79 -0.55
C SER A 27 -8.45 5.71 -2.03
N THR A 28 -8.76 4.57 -2.64
CA THR A 28 -8.74 4.40 -4.09
C THR A 28 -9.98 3.62 -4.49
N SER A 29 -10.51 3.91 -5.67
CA SER A 29 -11.72 3.24 -6.16
C SER A 29 -11.60 2.91 -7.64
N ASP A 30 -12.27 1.84 -8.02
CA ASP A 30 -12.50 1.47 -9.40
C ASP A 30 -13.96 1.05 -9.60
N ASP A 31 -14.29 0.52 -10.77
CA ASP A 31 -15.67 0.14 -11.11
C ASP A 31 -16.26 -0.96 -10.22
N GLU A 32 -15.44 -1.79 -9.57
CA GLU A 32 -15.87 -2.95 -8.78
C GLU A 32 -15.85 -2.71 -7.28
N LYS A 33 -14.85 -1.97 -6.79
CA LYS A 33 -14.60 -1.81 -5.36
C LYS A 33 -14.00 -0.47 -4.98
N ILE A 34 -14.19 -0.11 -3.71
CA ILE A 34 -13.50 0.97 -3.02
C ILE A 34 -12.55 0.32 -2.02
N VAL A 35 -11.33 0.81 -1.97
CA VAL A 35 -10.31 0.39 -1.01
C VAL A 35 -10.06 1.55 -0.06
N PHE A 36 -10.14 1.28 1.24
CA PHE A 36 -9.73 2.22 2.27
C PHE A 36 -8.45 1.72 2.94
N VAL A 37 -7.48 2.62 3.07
CA VAL A 37 -6.30 2.39 3.90
C VAL A 37 -6.53 3.05 5.24
N VAL A 38 -6.60 2.26 6.31
CA VAL A 38 -6.83 2.74 7.67
C VAL A 38 -5.53 2.77 8.46
N LYS A 39 -5.48 3.59 9.51
CA LYS A 39 -4.33 3.62 10.42
C LYS A 39 -4.13 2.27 11.11
N GLU A 40 -2.89 1.96 11.46
CA GLU A 40 -2.55 0.81 12.29
C GLU A 40 -3.37 0.82 13.59
N GLY A 41 -4.02 -0.30 13.90
CA GLY A 41 -4.91 -0.47 15.05
C GLY A 41 -6.39 -0.22 14.75
N ASP A 42 -6.74 0.46 13.66
CA ASP A 42 -8.13 0.83 13.35
C ASP A 42 -8.85 -0.20 12.48
N ILE A 43 -8.16 -1.24 12.00
CA ILE A 43 -8.75 -2.26 11.12
C ILE A 43 -9.95 -2.97 11.77
N GLY A 44 -9.89 -3.20 13.09
CA GLY A 44 -10.99 -3.82 13.85
C GLY A 44 -12.23 -2.92 13.88
N ALA A 45 -12.06 -1.62 14.11
CA ALA A 45 -13.14 -0.64 14.07
C ALA A 45 -13.71 -0.50 12.65
N ALA A 46 -12.85 -0.47 11.64
CA ALA A 46 -13.25 -0.41 10.23
C ALA A 46 -14.09 -1.63 9.81
N ILE A 47 -13.74 -2.83 10.29
CA ILE A 47 -14.50 -4.07 10.02
C ILE A 47 -15.82 -4.07 10.80
N GLY A 48 -15.78 -3.70 12.08
CA GLY A 48 -16.93 -3.76 12.99
C GLY A 48 -17.27 -5.19 13.45
N LYS A 49 -18.13 -5.31 14.45
CA LYS A 49 -18.52 -6.62 15.01
C LYS A 49 -19.17 -7.49 13.93
N GLY A 50 -18.58 -8.63 13.59
CA GLY A 50 -19.10 -9.51 12.54
C GLY A 50 -19.10 -8.90 11.13
N GLY A 51 -18.27 -7.89 10.88
CA GLY A 51 -18.18 -7.20 9.58
C GLY A 51 -19.29 -6.18 9.32
N GLU A 52 -20.03 -5.76 10.36
CA GLU A 52 -21.20 -4.88 10.23
C GLU A 52 -20.85 -3.53 9.56
N ASN A 53 -19.71 -2.94 9.89
CA ASN A 53 -19.30 -1.66 9.31
C ASN A 53 -18.96 -1.79 7.82
N VAL A 54 -18.25 -2.84 7.44
CA VAL A 54 -17.93 -3.13 6.02
C VAL A 54 -19.19 -3.43 5.21
N LYS A 55 -20.16 -4.16 5.79
CA LYS A 55 -21.46 -4.42 5.14
C LYS A 55 -22.24 -3.13 4.95
N ASN A 56 -22.38 -2.32 5.99
CA ASN A 56 -23.06 -1.03 5.93
C ASN A 56 -22.40 -0.08 4.91
N ALA A 57 -21.07 -0.05 4.86
CA ALA A 57 -20.33 0.73 3.87
C ALA A 57 -20.56 0.20 2.45
N THR A 58 -20.56 -1.13 2.25
CA THR A 58 -20.86 -1.76 0.96
C THR A 58 -22.25 -1.37 0.46
N ASP A 59 -23.26 -1.43 1.33
CA ASP A 59 -24.63 -1.05 1.01
C ASP A 59 -24.75 0.45 0.72
N LYS A 60 -24.03 1.28 1.49
CA LYS A 60 -24.06 2.74 1.37
C LYS A 60 -23.41 3.23 0.07
N PHE A 61 -22.29 2.63 -0.32
CA PHE A 61 -21.53 3.04 -1.50
C PHE A 61 -21.91 2.29 -2.77
N GLY A 62 -22.63 1.17 -2.67
CA GLY A 62 -23.01 0.34 -3.82
C GLY A 62 -21.82 -0.36 -4.49
N LYS A 63 -20.67 -0.45 -3.80
CA LYS A 63 -19.43 -1.10 -4.26
C LYS A 63 -18.86 -1.97 -3.16
N LYS A 64 -18.12 -3.01 -3.53
CA LYS A 64 -17.39 -3.81 -2.53
C LYS A 64 -16.38 -2.95 -1.78
N ILE A 65 -16.19 -3.24 -0.50
CA ILE A 65 -15.24 -2.53 0.35
C ILE A 65 -14.10 -3.47 0.72
N ASP A 66 -12.88 -3.09 0.33
CA ASP A 66 -11.66 -3.71 0.81
C ASP A 66 -10.97 -2.77 1.81
N LEU A 67 -10.43 -3.34 2.87
CA LEU A 67 -9.72 -2.60 3.91
C LEU A 67 -8.27 -3.05 3.97
N ILE A 68 -7.37 -2.08 4.06
CA ILE A 68 -5.93 -2.31 4.22
C ILE A 68 -5.50 -1.57 5.47
N GLU A 69 -4.87 -2.27 6.39
CA GLU A 69 -4.21 -1.63 7.52
C GLU A 69 -2.86 -1.08 7.07
N TYR A 70 -2.63 0.21 7.28
CA TYR A 70 -1.32 0.82 7.09
C TYR A 70 -0.31 0.25 8.08
N SER A 71 0.94 0.17 7.67
CA SER A 71 2.05 -0.18 8.55
C SER A 71 3.28 0.62 8.14
N GLU A 72 4.06 1.07 9.12
CA GLU A 72 5.34 1.73 8.88
C GLU A 72 6.40 0.75 8.34
N ASP A 73 6.30 -0.55 8.67
CA ASP A 73 7.12 -1.57 8.03
C ASP A 73 6.61 -1.85 6.61
N LEU A 74 7.38 -1.42 5.62
CA LEU A 74 7.05 -1.60 4.21
C LEU A 74 6.73 -3.06 3.85
N LYS A 75 7.44 -4.04 4.43
CA LYS A 75 7.16 -5.45 4.12
C LYS A 75 5.80 -5.87 4.65
N GLN A 76 5.46 -5.48 5.88
CA GLN A 76 4.15 -5.74 6.46
C GLN A 76 3.04 -4.99 5.70
N PHE A 77 3.26 -3.72 5.34
CA PHE A 77 2.30 -2.97 4.56
C PHE A 77 2.00 -3.63 3.20
N ILE A 78 3.03 -4.12 2.50
CA ILE A 78 2.85 -4.86 1.25
C ILE A 78 2.07 -6.17 1.48
N LYS A 79 2.32 -6.89 2.57
CA LYS A 79 1.51 -8.07 2.92
C LYS A 79 0.04 -7.69 3.17
N ASN A 80 -0.21 -6.58 3.87
CA ASN A 80 -1.56 -6.08 4.14
C ASN A 80 -2.30 -5.72 2.84
N ILE A 81 -1.62 -5.10 1.87
CA ILE A 81 -2.20 -4.77 0.55
C ILE A 81 -2.69 -6.02 -0.19
N PHE A 82 -1.96 -7.13 -0.08
CA PHE A 82 -2.32 -8.38 -0.76
C PHE A 82 -3.16 -9.34 0.09
N ALA A 83 -3.49 -8.97 1.33
CA ALA A 83 -4.36 -9.78 2.18
C ALA A 83 -5.71 -10.04 1.49
N PRO A 84 -6.30 -11.24 1.62
CA PRO A 84 -5.89 -12.37 2.46
C PRO A 84 -4.88 -13.32 1.81
N ILE A 85 -4.26 -12.95 0.67
CA ILE A 85 -3.30 -13.81 -0.02
C ILE A 85 -1.98 -13.82 0.76
N GLU A 86 -1.57 -15.01 1.21
CA GLU A 86 -0.27 -15.18 1.86
C GLU A 86 0.88 -15.11 0.84
N LEU A 87 1.76 -14.12 1.02
CA LEU A 87 2.99 -13.99 0.26
C LEU A 87 4.08 -14.89 0.87
N GLU A 88 4.81 -15.61 0.03
CA GLU A 88 5.91 -16.47 0.47
C GLU A 88 7.15 -15.68 0.90
N ASP A 89 7.37 -14.51 0.29
CA ASP A 89 8.52 -13.64 0.57
C ASP A 89 8.26 -12.21 0.08
N VAL A 90 8.82 -11.22 0.76
CA VAL A 90 8.79 -9.81 0.35
C VAL A 90 10.16 -9.20 0.59
N TRP A 91 10.76 -8.67 -0.47
CA TRP A 91 12.03 -7.94 -0.37
C TRP A 91 12.02 -6.68 -1.23
N VAL A 92 12.94 -5.79 -0.93
CA VAL A 92 12.98 -4.44 -1.49
C VAL A 92 14.32 -4.26 -2.18
N LYS A 93 14.33 -3.62 -3.35
CA LYS A 93 15.55 -3.21 -4.06
C LYS A 93 15.44 -1.73 -4.40
N LYS A 94 16.51 -0.98 -4.13
CA LYS A 94 16.64 0.43 -4.49
C LYS A 94 17.43 0.54 -5.80
N PHE A 95 16.90 1.26 -6.77
CA PHE A 95 17.54 1.55 -8.05
C PHE A 95 17.63 3.07 -8.21
N GLY A 96 18.75 3.66 -7.80
CA GLY A 96 18.85 5.12 -7.69
C GLY A 96 17.84 5.64 -6.66
N ASN A 97 16.89 6.48 -7.10
CA ASN A 97 15.80 6.98 -6.26
C ASN A 97 14.54 6.10 -6.30
N ASP A 98 14.50 5.09 -7.17
CA ASP A 98 13.33 4.23 -7.31
C ASP A 98 13.35 3.07 -6.32
N LEU A 99 12.27 2.94 -5.56
CA LEU A 99 12.04 1.83 -4.64
C LEU A 99 11.20 0.76 -5.33
N VAL A 100 11.75 -0.45 -5.52
CA VAL A 100 11.04 -1.56 -6.15
C VAL A 100 10.85 -2.70 -5.16
N VAL A 101 9.59 -3.05 -4.90
CA VAL A 101 9.24 -4.18 -4.05
C VAL A 101 9.11 -5.43 -4.91
N TYR A 102 9.61 -6.56 -4.41
CA TYR A 102 9.41 -7.86 -4.98
C TYR A 102 8.55 -8.70 -4.04
N VAL A 103 7.52 -9.31 -4.60
CA VAL A 103 6.63 -10.22 -3.88
C VAL A 103 6.74 -11.61 -4.48
N ARG A 104 7.07 -12.61 -3.66
CA ARG A 104 7.01 -14.01 -4.06
C ARG A 104 5.67 -14.59 -3.63
N VAL A 105 5.04 -15.32 -4.53
CA VAL A 105 3.76 -15.99 -4.27
C VAL A 105 3.73 -17.34 -4.98
N HIS A 106 2.98 -18.29 -4.42
CA HIS A 106 2.76 -19.57 -5.06
C HIS A 106 2.19 -19.39 -6.48
N PRO A 107 2.65 -20.15 -7.50
CA PRO A 107 2.22 -19.93 -8.89
C PRO A 107 0.71 -19.94 -9.12
N ARG A 108 -0.05 -20.71 -8.34
CA ARG A 108 -1.53 -20.76 -8.42
C ARG A 108 -2.20 -19.44 -8.01
N LEU A 109 -1.56 -18.64 -7.17
CA LEU A 109 -2.09 -17.38 -6.64
C LEU A 109 -1.62 -16.15 -7.44
N ARG A 110 -0.68 -16.32 -8.38
CA ARG A 110 -0.16 -15.23 -9.22
C ARG A 110 -1.28 -14.44 -9.91
N ARG A 111 -2.30 -15.12 -10.42
CA ARG A 111 -3.43 -14.45 -11.09
C ARG A 111 -4.24 -13.59 -10.14
N ALA A 112 -4.40 -13.99 -8.89
CA ALA A 112 -5.11 -13.21 -7.89
C ALA A 112 -4.32 -11.94 -7.49
N ILE A 113 -2.99 -12.03 -7.44
CA ILE A 113 -2.11 -10.87 -7.21
C ILE A 113 -2.17 -9.87 -8.38
N ILE A 114 -2.03 -10.34 -9.61
CA ILE A 114 -2.05 -9.47 -10.80
C ILE A 114 -3.46 -8.89 -11.03
N GLY A 115 -4.49 -9.70 -10.83
CA GLY A 115 -5.88 -9.34 -11.14
C GLY A 115 -6.19 -9.38 -12.64
N ASP A 116 -7.45 -9.10 -12.98
CA ASP A 116 -7.83 -8.98 -14.39
C ASP A 116 -7.13 -7.78 -15.03
N LYS A 117 -6.46 -8.01 -16.17
CA LYS A 117 -5.68 -7.00 -16.91
C LYS A 117 -4.63 -6.22 -16.08
N GLY A 118 -4.17 -6.75 -14.95
CA GLY A 118 -3.23 -6.04 -14.08
C GLY A 118 -3.89 -5.11 -13.04
N LYS A 119 -5.22 -5.02 -13.04
CA LYS A 119 -5.97 -4.10 -12.18
C LYS A 119 -5.62 -4.21 -10.69
N ASN A 120 -5.32 -5.41 -10.20
CA ASN A 120 -5.01 -5.58 -8.78
C ASN A 120 -3.57 -5.18 -8.44
N ILE A 121 -2.61 -5.51 -9.31
CA ILE A 121 -1.22 -5.10 -9.11
C ILE A 121 -1.06 -3.59 -9.30
N ASP A 122 -1.77 -2.98 -10.26
CA ASP A 122 -1.72 -1.54 -10.50
C ASP A 122 -2.26 -0.75 -9.31
N ARG A 123 -3.37 -1.21 -8.71
CA ARG A 123 -3.91 -0.62 -7.47
C ARG A 123 -2.93 -0.74 -6.31
N ALA A 124 -2.27 -1.88 -6.17
CA ALA A 124 -1.25 -2.08 -5.15
C ALA A 124 -0.05 -1.13 -5.35
N VAL A 125 0.40 -0.94 -6.60
CA VAL A 125 1.46 0.01 -6.96
C VAL A 125 1.03 1.46 -6.66
N ASP A 126 -0.21 1.83 -6.97
CA ASP A 126 -0.75 3.17 -6.67
C ASP A 126 -0.75 3.44 -5.15
N ILE A 127 -1.36 2.54 -4.36
CA ILE A 127 -1.41 2.67 -2.89
C ILE A 127 0.00 2.73 -2.28
N ALA A 128 0.88 1.78 -2.64
CA ALA A 128 2.24 1.72 -2.10
C ALA A 128 3.10 2.91 -2.58
N GLY A 129 2.86 3.41 -3.78
CA GLY A 129 3.51 4.59 -4.32
C GLY A 129 3.14 5.86 -3.56
N ARG A 130 1.85 6.05 -3.28
CA ARG A 130 1.34 7.22 -2.55
C ARG A 130 1.77 7.25 -1.09
N LEU A 131 1.76 6.09 -0.43
CA LEU A 131 1.94 6.01 1.03
C LEU A 131 3.33 5.60 1.49
N ALA A 132 4.14 4.99 0.61
CA ALA A 132 5.46 4.49 0.96
C ALA A 132 6.54 4.73 -0.11
N GLY A 133 6.26 5.56 -1.12
CA GLY A 133 7.22 5.91 -2.17
C GLY A 133 7.66 4.74 -3.06
N VAL A 134 6.88 3.65 -3.11
CA VAL A 134 7.18 2.50 -3.96
C VAL A 134 6.94 2.83 -5.42
N LYS A 135 7.98 2.73 -6.25
CA LYS A 135 7.89 2.96 -7.69
C LYS A 135 7.16 1.83 -8.42
N ASN A 136 7.40 0.59 -8.01
CA ASN A 136 6.83 -0.59 -8.66
C ASN A 136 6.85 -1.83 -7.76
N ILE A 137 5.95 -2.78 -8.04
CA ILE A 137 5.87 -4.09 -7.39
C ILE A 137 6.05 -5.19 -8.43
N LYS A 138 7.07 -6.04 -8.26
CA LYS A 138 7.37 -7.16 -9.16
C LYS A 138 6.94 -8.48 -8.54
N VAL A 139 6.11 -9.24 -9.26
CA VAL A 139 5.61 -10.54 -8.81
C VAL A 139 6.50 -11.66 -9.32
N VAL A 140 7.07 -12.43 -8.40
CA VAL A 140 7.89 -13.62 -8.69
C VAL A 140 7.07 -14.86 -8.35
N ALA A 141 6.73 -15.65 -9.36
CA ALA A 141 6.07 -16.93 -9.19
C ALA A 141 7.03 -18.06 -9.58
N GLY A 142 7.49 -18.81 -8.59
CA GLY A 142 8.41 -19.92 -8.80
C GLY A 142 8.60 -20.70 -7.52
N LEU A 143 8.72 -22.02 -7.63
CA LEU A 143 9.08 -22.87 -6.49
C LEU A 143 10.51 -22.52 -6.07
N ARG A 144 10.79 -22.46 -4.76
CA ARG A 144 12.14 -22.38 -4.19
C ARG A 144 13.00 -23.55 -4.69
N LYS A 145 13.59 -23.44 -5.88
CA LYS A 145 14.72 -24.27 -6.31
C LYS A 145 16.05 -23.52 -6.30
N ASP A 146 16.02 -22.19 -6.14
CA ASP A 146 17.21 -21.35 -6.14
C ASP A 146 17.25 -20.54 -4.83
N ALA A 147 17.96 -21.04 -3.82
CA ALA A 147 18.17 -20.33 -2.56
C ALA A 147 19.04 -19.06 -2.71
N ASP A 148 19.48 -18.71 -3.92
CA ASP A 148 20.67 -17.90 -4.19
C ASP A 148 20.40 -16.48 -4.73
N ASN A 149 19.13 -16.07 -4.92
CA ASN A 149 18.84 -14.72 -5.44
C ASN A 149 18.21 -13.76 -4.42
N ARG A 150 18.33 -14.08 -3.12
CA ARG A 150 18.03 -13.13 -2.04
C ARG A 150 19.29 -12.31 -1.77
N PRO A 151 19.25 -10.97 -1.90
CA PRO A 151 20.34 -10.14 -1.38
C PRO A 151 20.46 -10.42 0.12
N LYS A 152 21.70 -10.61 0.58
CA LYS A 152 22.00 -10.76 2.00
C LYS A 152 21.38 -9.56 2.73
N LYS A 153 20.75 -9.84 3.87
CA LYS A 153 20.25 -8.85 4.83
C LYS A 153 21.27 -7.70 4.93
N ASP A 154 20.79 -6.45 4.92
CA ASP A 154 21.51 -5.27 5.45
C ASP A 154 22.29 -4.37 4.45
N GLU A 155 21.66 -3.92 3.37
CA GLU A 155 22.05 -2.67 2.69
C GLU A 155 20.84 -1.75 2.50
N ILE A 156 20.42 -1.08 3.58
CA ILE A 156 19.71 0.20 3.46
C ILE A 156 20.83 1.25 3.41
N PRO A 157 21.07 1.95 2.30
CA PRO A 157 22.05 3.02 2.29
C PRO A 157 21.51 4.18 3.12
N GLU A 158 22.06 4.36 4.32
CA GLU A 158 21.76 5.40 5.31
C GLU A 158 22.19 6.83 4.88
N LYS A 159 22.48 7.06 3.60
CA LYS A 159 22.93 8.38 3.11
C LYS A 159 21.89 9.05 2.23
N ALA A 160 20.95 9.76 2.85
CA ALA A 160 20.14 10.81 2.20
C ALA A 160 19.60 11.89 3.15
N ALA A 161 20.11 12.00 4.38
CA ALA A 161 19.71 13.03 5.35
C ALA A 161 20.95 13.83 5.77
N GLU A 162 21.40 14.76 4.90
CA GLU A 162 22.36 15.84 5.22
C GLU A 162 22.55 16.71 3.96
N SER A 163 21.48 17.40 3.52
CA SER A 163 21.61 18.48 2.54
C SER A 163 20.48 19.50 2.67
N SER A 164 20.30 20.00 3.91
CA SER A 164 19.50 21.19 4.16
C SER A 164 19.64 21.62 5.62
N GLU A 165 20.77 22.25 5.95
CA GLU A 165 20.84 23.19 7.06
C GLU A 165 21.60 24.45 6.62
N ASN A 166 20.90 25.58 6.79
CA ASN A 166 21.36 26.95 6.94
C ASN A 166 22.05 27.70 5.80
N VAL A 167 21.18 28.35 5.03
CA VAL A 167 21.24 29.80 4.75
C VAL A 167 21.54 30.59 6.04
N GLN A 168 22.62 31.39 6.08
CA GLN A 168 22.70 32.76 6.66
C GLN A 168 24.15 33.25 6.83
N ALA A 169 24.35 34.56 6.56
CA ALA A 169 25.54 35.42 6.75
C ALA A 169 26.66 35.26 5.68
N GLU A 170 26.85 36.12 4.67
CA GLU A 170 27.04 37.60 4.66
C GLU A 170 28.06 38.11 5.69
N GLU A 171 29.29 38.37 5.21
CA GLU A 171 30.25 39.43 5.61
C GLU A 171 31.47 39.30 4.68
N ASN A 172 31.56 40.02 3.56
CA ASN A 172 32.20 41.33 3.38
C ASN A 172 33.49 41.56 4.20
N GLN A 173 34.64 41.21 3.62
CA GLN A 173 35.76 42.12 3.30
C GLN A 173 36.81 41.40 2.45
#